data_AF-A0A9W9E932-F1
#
_entry.id   AF-A0A9W9E932-F1
#
_cell.length_a   1.000
_cell.length_b   1.000
_cell.length_c   1.000
_cell.angle_alpha   90.00
_cell.angle_beta   90.00
_cell.angle_gamma   90.00
#
_symmetry.space_group_name_H-M   'P 1'
#
loop_
_entity.id
_entity.type
_entity.pdbx_description
1 polymer ?
#
loop_
_entity_poly.entity_id
_entity_poly.type
_entity_poly.pdbx_seq_one_letter_code
_entity_poly.pdbx_strand_id
1 'polypeptide(L)'
;MSFTLSIQQGPARIAQQRLLPALSKSAFRTSMRSFHHQTPKPTSAFFTSRVASATTRHGFARSYYQEASTRHQAAASGTGLRKLLVGGAIFGGTLVAINAVFNRETREDGGMPLFEREYLNNTFLHTGLGVGIIGLTARQMVQTGFVYRLMVTNPWVVGLGGLALSFATMIGTRSISPDNYVPKYALWTAFNATQAAFVAPLLAFVPGPLLARAGLYTIAMMGSLSVVGATAKQEKYLYIGGPLLAGAAIVAASGLAPLIIPATAVRTLAFTENIWLYGGLAVFGGFTLYDVQKVLHHARLAQAGVIKRDPVNESISLELDFLNIFIRMVQILMLNQNRRK
;
A
#
# COMPACT_ATOMS: atom_id res chain seq x y z
N MET A 1 -9.01 -93.01 2.34
CA MET A 1 -8.93 -92.32 1.03
C MET A 1 -8.38 -90.91 1.25
N SER A 2 -7.93 -90.24 0.20
CA SER A 2 -6.97 -89.13 0.27
C SER A 2 -7.60 -87.72 0.30
N PHE A 3 -6.73 -86.70 0.47
CA PHE A 3 -6.97 -85.25 0.38
C PHE A 3 -7.66 -84.63 1.64
N THR A 4 -7.08 -83.75 2.47
CA THR A 4 -5.92 -82.80 2.45
C THR A 4 -6.28 -81.34 2.11
N LEU A 5 -5.58 -80.41 2.79
CA LEU A 5 -5.62 -78.92 2.74
C LEU A 5 -6.66 -78.23 3.67
N SER A 6 -6.36 -77.12 4.39
CA SER A 6 -5.10 -76.61 5.01
C SER A 6 -5.34 -75.29 5.79
N ILE A 7 -4.75 -75.15 7.01
CA ILE A 7 -4.02 -73.97 7.58
C ILE A 7 -4.75 -72.58 7.61
N GLN A 8 -4.78 -71.72 8.65
CA GLN A 8 -3.99 -71.43 9.88
C GLN A 8 -4.98 -70.83 10.93
N GLN A 9 -5.01 -71.11 12.25
CA GLN A 9 -4.06 -70.81 13.35
C GLN A 9 -3.64 -69.32 13.48
N GLY A 10 -3.59 -68.67 14.65
CA GLY A 10 -3.98 -69.05 16.04
C GLY A 10 -3.27 -68.18 17.11
N PRO A 11 -3.93 -67.63 18.17
CA PRO A 11 -3.31 -66.63 19.08
C PRO A 11 -3.11 -67.04 20.57
N ALA A 12 -2.09 -66.47 21.24
CA ALA A 12 -1.91 -66.39 22.71
C ALA A 12 -1.01 -65.16 23.06
N ARG A 13 -1.06 -64.41 24.17
CA ARG A 13 -1.51 -64.49 25.59
C ARG A 13 -0.47 -64.93 26.66
N ILE A 14 0.03 -63.90 27.38
CA ILE A 14 0.21 -63.78 28.86
C ILE A 14 1.16 -64.77 29.61
N ALA A 15 2.18 -64.22 30.32
CA ALA A 15 2.84 -64.68 31.59
C ALA A 15 4.25 -64.01 31.72
N GLN A 16 4.91 -63.79 32.87
CA GLN A 16 4.57 -63.87 34.31
C GLN A 16 5.58 -63.06 35.18
N GLN A 17 5.16 -62.58 36.37
CA GLN A 17 5.97 -62.34 37.61
C GLN A 17 7.11 -61.27 37.60
N ARG A 18 7.23 -60.33 38.59
CA ARG A 18 7.66 -60.44 40.02
C ARG A 18 9.13 -60.91 40.15
N LEU A 19 10.09 -60.30 40.88
CA LEU A 19 10.26 -59.26 41.94
C LEU A 19 11.74 -58.72 41.84
N LEU A 20 12.33 -57.70 42.48
CA LEU A 20 12.08 -56.60 43.46
C LEU A 20 13.16 -55.48 43.21
N PRO A 21 13.12 -54.27 43.83
CA PRO A 21 14.07 -53.17 43.54
C PRO A 21 15.25 -53.04 44.52
N ALA A 22 16.26 -52.25 44.14
CA ALA A 22 17.30 -51.72 45.02
C ALA A 22 17.34 -50.17 44.96
N LEU A 23 17.51 -49.52 46.11
CA LEU A 23 17.58 -48.06 46.27
C LEU A 23 19.01 -47.60 46.60
N SER A 24 19.31 -46.33 46.30
CA SER A 24 20.02 -45.38 47.19
C SER A 24 21.19 -44.56 46.58
N LYS A 25 20.87 -43.29 46.27
CA LYS A 25 21.66 -42.05 46.57
C LYS A 25 23.00 -41.76 45.87
N SER A 26 22.98 -40.61 45.18
CA SER A 26 23.88 -39.44 45.37
C SER A 26 25.33 -39.45 44.83
N ALA A 27 25.57 -38.59 43.84
CA ALA A 27 26.65 -37.61 43.89
C ALA A 27 26.29 -36.32 43.11
N PHE A 28 26.79 -35.17 43.55
CA PHE A 28 26.58 -33.84 42.96
C PHE A 28 27.87 -33.31 42.34
N ARG A 29 27.79 -32.70 41.15
CA ARG A 29 28.64 -31.57 40.69
C ARG A 29 28.21 -31.03 39.31
N THR A 30 27.70 -29.80 39.28
CA THR A 30 27.64 -28.96 38.07
C THR A 30 29.02 -28.37 37.75
N SER A 31 29.24 -28.02 36.47
CA SER A 31 30.39 -27.23 36.04
C SER A 31 29.92 -26.07 35.15
N MET A 32 30.21 -24.85 35.56
CA MET A 32 30.08 -23.64 34.74
C MET A 32 31.49 -23.10 34.44
N ARG A 33 31.69 -22.59 33.22
CA ARG A 33 32.76 -21.63 32.89
C ARG A 33 32.18 -20.55 31.98
N SER A 34 32.71 -19.34 32.07
CA SER A 34 32.17 -18.16 31.38
C SER A 34 33.29 -17.29 30.79
N PHE A 35 32.88 -16.45 29.83
CA PHE A 35 33.54 -15.26 29.27
C PHE A 35 35.06 -15.25 29.01
N HIS A 36 35.41 -15.00 27.74
CA HIS A 36 36.54 -14.12 27.42
C HIS A 36 36.18 -13.20 26.24
N HIS A 37 36.88 -12.07 26.10
CA HIS A 37 36.40 -10.88 25.38
C HIS A 37 37.54 -10.33 24.48
N GLN A 38 37.48 -10.51 23.15
CA GLN A 38 38.50 -9.95 22.24
C GLN A 38 37.96 -9.48 20.89
N THR A 39 38.42 -8.28 20.51
CA THR A 39 38.52 -7.65 19.17
C THR A 39 39.76 -6.72 19.26
N PRO A 40 40.52 -6.34 18.19
CA PRO A 40 39.95 -5.71 16.99
C PRO A 40 40.74 -5.81 15.65
N LYS A 41 40.22 -5.05 14.66
CA LYS A 41 40.83 -4.49 13.43
C LYS A 41 40.68 -5.28 12.10
N PRO A 42 40.65 -4.57 10.94
CA PRO A 42 40.08 -5.08 9.70
C PRO A 42 41.06 -5.11 8.50
N THR A 43 40.67 -5.76 7.40
CA THR A 43 41.41 -5.82 6.14
C THR A 43 40.66 -5.17 4.96
N SER A 44 41.41 -4.40 4.17
CA SER A 44 41.21 -3.99 2.75
C SER A 44 39.78 -3.82 2.22
N ALA A 45 39.39 -2.56 1.99
CA ALA A 45 38.16 -2.17 1.30
C ALA A 45 38.18 -2.44 -0.22
N PHE A 46 37.00 -2.72 -0.78
CA PHE A 46 36.64 -2.42 -2.17
C PHE A 46 35.21 -1.85 -2.24
N PHE A 47 35.07 -0.52 -2.32
CA PHE A 47 33.96 0.25 -2.91
C PHE A 47 34.10 1.73 -2.52
N THR A 48 34.96 2.46 -3.23
CA THR A 48 35.32 3.84 -2.88
C THR A 48 34.40 4.87 -3.54
N SER A 49 33.24 5.13 -2.95
CA SER A 49 32.43 6.29 -3.32
C SER A 49 33.13 7.59 -2.91
N ARG A 50 33.53 8.42 -3.88
CA ARG A 50 34.16 9.71 -3.61
C ARG A 50 33.14 10.66 -2.98
N VAL A 51 33.24 10.86 -1.67
CA VAL A 51 32.41 11.82 -0.92
C VAL A 51 32.76 13.24 -1.34
N ALA A 52 31.79 13.97 -1.88
CA ALA A 52 31.93 15.40 -2.15
C ALA A 52 32.11 16.20 -0.84
N SER A 53 32.94 17.25 -0.89
CA SER A 53 33.49 17.94 0.28
C SER A 53 32.45 18.41 1.30
N ALA A 54 32.85 18.43 2.58
CA ALA A 54 32.02 18.69 3.75
C ALA A 54 31.20 19.99 3.70
N THR A 55 31.64 20.98 2.93
CA THR A 55 30.95 22.25 2.64
C THR A 55 29.49 22.06 2.20
N THR A 56 29.18 20.97 1.48
CA THR A 56 27.82 20.69 0.99
C THR A 56 26.84 20.30 2.10
N ARG A 57 27.28 19.65 3.18
CA ARG A 57 26.39 19.16 4.25
C ARG A 57 25.84 20.28 5.15
N HIS A 58 26.55 21.39 5.29
CA HIS A 58 26.08 22.51 6.12
C HIS A 58 25.03 23.41 5.44
N GLY A 59 24.89 23.37 4.11
CA GLY A 59 23.83 24.08 3.40
C GLY A 59 22.43 23.52 3.69
N PHE A 60 22.24 22.22 3.43
CA PHE A 60 20.94 21.55 3.57
C PHE A 60 20.43 21.45 5.03
N ALA A 61 21.33 21.48 6.01
CA ALA A 61 20.94 21.43 7.42
C ALA A 61 20.35 22.75 7.94
N ARG A 62 20.78 23.92 7.42
CA ARG A 62 20.29 25.23 7.90
C ARG A 62 18.96 25.65 7.29
N SER A 63 18.71 25.34 6.02
CA SER A 63 17.44 25.68 5.36
C SER A 63 16.23 25.07 6.07
N TYR A 64 16.31 23.79 6.45
CA TYR A 64 15.18 23.05 7.02
C TYR A 64 14.70 23.56 8.39
N TYR A 65 15.59 24.14 9.20
CA TYR A 65 15.23 24.72 10.50
C TYR A 65 14.88 26.21 10.41
N GLN A 66 15.46 26.94 9.47
CA GLN A 66 15.25 28.39 9.36
C GLN A 66 13.99 28.78 8.56
N GLU A 67 13.40 27.86 7.78
CA GLU A 67 12.09 28.08 7.14
C GLU A 67 10.89 27.83 8.07
N ALA A 68 11.10 27.12 9.19
CA ALA A 68 10.05 26.84 10.17
C ALA A 68 9.60 28.08 10.97
N SER A 69 10.55 28.99 11.26
CA SER A 69 10.30 30.22 12.02
C SER A 69 9.71 31.34 11.16
N THR A 70 10.15 31.52 9.91
CA THR A 70 9.73 32.63 9.05
C THR A 70 8.29 32.52 8.52
N ARG A 71 7.75 31.29 8.37
CA ARG A 71 6.37 31.07 7.89
C ARG A 71 5.27 31.58 8.83
N HIS A 72 5.59 31.98 10.07
CA HIS A 72 4.59 32.43 11.06
C HIS A 72 4.28 33.94 11.06
N GLN A 73 5.02 34.77 10.31
CA GLN A 73 4.74 36.22 10.21
C GLN A 73 4.35 36.74 8.81
N ALA A 74 4.53 35.94 7.75
CA ALA A 74 4.11 36.31 6.38
C ALA A 74 2.66 35.90 6.03
N ALA A 75 1.83 35.55 7.03
CA ALA A 75 0.49 35.01 6.83
C ALA A 75 -0.63 36.08 6.73
N ALA A 76 -0.31 37.37 6.88
CA ALA A 76 -1.23 38.49 6.78
C ALA A 76 -1.31 39.06 5.35
N SER A 77 -2.52 39.34 4.87
CA SER A 77 -2.83 39.96 3.56
C SER A 77 -2.12 39.36 2.33
N GLY A 78 -2.81 38.43 1.65
CA GLY A 78 -2.39 37.93 0.35
C GLY A 78 -3.58 37.42 -0.47
N THR A 79 -4.00 38.22 -1.45
CA THR A 79 -5.10 37.94 -2.38
C THR A 79 -5.02 36.52 -2.95
N GLY A 80 -6.16 35.84 -3.12
CA GLY A 80 -6.20 34.43 -3.55
C GLY A 80 -5.36 34.14 -4.81
N LEU A 81 -5.34 35.08 -5.76
CA LEU A 81 -4.48 35.05 -6.94
C LEU A 81 -2.98 34.87 -6.62
N ARG A 82 -2.44 35.53 -5.58
CA ARG A 82 -1.03 35.36 -5.17
C ARG A 82 -0.75 33.95 -4.65
N LYS A 83 -1.71 33.34 -3.95
CA LYS A 83 -1.59 31.94 -3.47
C LYS A 83 -1.67 30.95 -4.63
N LEU A 84 -2.55 31.19 -5.60
CA LEU A 84 -2.65 30.38 -6.83
C LEU A 84 -1.39 30.53 -7.70
N LEU A 85 -0.87 31.74 -7.88
CA LEU A 85 0.37 31.99 -8.63
C LEU A 85 1.58 31.33 -7.98
N VAL A 86 1.75 31.43 -6.66
CA VAL A 86 2.86 30.75 -5.95
C VAL A 86 2.71 29.23 -6.01
N GLY A 87 1.50 28.70 -5.83
CA GLY A 87 1.24 27.26 -5.99
C GLY A 87 1.51 26.75 -7.41
N GLY A 88 1.05 27.48 -8.42
CA GLY A 88 1.28 27.18 -9.84
C GLY A 88 2.76 27.31 -10.24
N ALA A 89 3.49 28.29 -9.70
CA ALA A 89 4.92 28.45 -9.92
C ALA A 89 5.73 27.33 -9.25
N ILE A 90 5.36 26.89 -8.04
CA ILE A 90 5.98 25.71 -7.41
C ILE A 90 5.67 24.46 -8.22
N PHE A 91 4.42 24.23 -8.65
CA PHE A 91 4.04 23.05 -9.43
C PHE A 91 4.72 23.02 -10.80
N GLY A 92 4.63 24.11 -11.58
CA GLY A 92 5.26 24.25 -12.89
C GLY A 92 6.78 24.23 -12.80
N GLY A 93 7.38 24.91 -11.82
CA GLY A 93 8.82 24.85 -11.57
C GLY A 93 9.29 23.45 -11.15
N THR A 94 8.48 22.70 -10.39
CA THR A 94 8.76 21.30 -10.06
C THR A 94 8.64 20.40 -11.29
N LEU A 95 7.64 20.60 -12.16
CA LEU A 95 7.53 19.87 -13.43
C LEU A 95 8.71 20.16 -14.37
N VAL A 96 9.15 21.42 -14.48
CA VAL A 96 10.32 21.80 -15.28
C VAL A 96 11.61 21.25 -14.65
N ALA A 97 11.76 21.25 -13.33
CA ALA A 97 12.92 20.65 -12.67
C ALA A 97 12.95 19.12 -12.81
N ILE A 98 11.80 18.44 -12.67
CA ILE A 98 11.67 17.00 -12.93
C ILE A 98 11.98 16.72 -14.41
N ASN A 99 11.41 17.49 -15.35
CA ASN A 99 11.73 17.33 -16.76
C ASN A 99 13.22 17.54 -17.05
N ALA A 100 13.85 18.60 -16.54
CA ALA A 100 15.27 18.86 -16.75
C ALA A 100 16.20 17.79 -16.13
N VAL A 101 15.86 17.24 -14.96
CA VAL A 101 16.65 16.21 -14.27
C VAL A 101 16.43 14.81 -14.86
N PHE A 102 15.20 14.49 -15.29
CA PHE A 102 14.83 13.17 -15.81
C PHE A 102 14.69 13.10 -17.35
N ASN A 103 15.00 14.18 -18.09
CA ASN A 103 14.91 14.26 -19.57
C ASN A 103 15.76 13.24 -20.33
N ARG A 104 16.70 12.55 -19.65
CA ARG A 104 17.42 11.41 -20.21
C ARG A 104 16.58 10.15 -20.37
N GLU A 105 15.38 10.12 -19.78
CA GLU A 105 14.49 8.95 -19.77
C GLU A 105 13.02 9.34 -19.96
N THR A 106 12.75 10.42 -20.68
CA THR A 106 11.45 10.63 -21.34
C THR A 106 11.34 9.74 -22.59
N ARG A 107 10.12 9.43 -23.05
CA ARG A 107 9.92 8.64 -24.28
C ARG A 107 10.52 9.33 -25.52
N GLU A 108 11.22 8.55 -26.34
CA GLU A 108 11.95 9.00 -27.52
C GLU A 108 11.04 9.43 -28.70
N ASP A 109 9.81 8.92 -28.75
CA ASP A 109 8.85 9.16 -29.84
C ASP A 109 8.20 10.57 -29.87
N GLY A 110 8.67 11.50 -29.05
CA GLY A 110 8.21 12.91 -29.04
C GLY A 110 6.77 13.16 -28.55
N GLY A 111 6.00 12.13 -28.21
CA GLY A 111 4.62 12.27 -27.75
C GLY A 111 4.00 10.98 -27.20
N MET A 112 2.70 11.04 -26.90
CA MET A 112 1.88 9.87 -26.58
C MET A 112 0.94 9.57 -27.76
N PRO A 113 0.99 8.36 -28.35
CA PRO A 113 0.06 7.93 -29.40
C PRO A 113 -1.40 8.14 -29.02
N LEU A 114 -2.24 8.49 -29.99
CA LEU A 114 -3.64 8.85 -29.75
C LEU A 114 -4.42 7.74 -29.03
N PHE A 115 -4.20 6.46 -29.42
CA PHE A 115 -4.84 5.31 -28.78
C PHE A 115 -4.40 5.12 -27.33
N GLU A 116 -3.10 5.23 -27.02
CA GLU A 116 -2.60 5.19 -25.65
C GLU A 116 -3.24 6.28 -24.79
N ARG A 117 -3.31 7.52 -25.31
CA ARG A 117 -3.89 8.66 -24.62
C ARG A 117 -5.38 8.49 -24.36
N GLU A 118 -6.11 7.96 -25.33
CA GLU A 118 -7.56 7.71 -25.22
C GLU A 118 -7.87 6.53 -24.28
N TYR A 119 -7.07 5.47 -24.30
CA TYR A 119 -7.17 4.38 -23.34
C TYR A 119 -6.93 4.90 -21.92
N LEU A 120 -5.82 5.61 -21.71
CA LEU A 120 -5.44 6.15 -20.40
C LEU A 120 -6.49 7.14 -19.87
N ASN A 121 -7.00 8.03 -20.72
CA ASN A 121 -8.09 8.96 -20.37
C ASN A 121 -9.35 8.20 -19.94
N ASN A 122 -9.78 7.20 -20.73
CA ASN A 122 -10.93 6.39 -20.36
C ASN A 122 -10.71 5.67 -19.03
N THR A 123 -9.54 5.08 -18.76
CA THR A 123 -9.25 4.47 -17.46
C THR A 123 -9.36 5.48 -16.32
N PHE A 124 -8.79 6.68 -16.46
CA PHE A 124 -8.92 7.74 -15.44
C PHE A 124 -10.36 8.24 -15.26
N LEU A 125 -11.17 8.28 -16.33
CA LEU A 125 -12.58 8.62 -16.25
C LEU A 125 -13.35 7.58 -15.41
N HIS A 126 -13.10 6.28 -15.62
CA HIS A 126 -13.67 5.22 -14.78
C HIS A 126 -13.18 5.32 -13.33
N THR A 127 -11.87 5.50 -13.08
CA THR A 127 -11.35 5.69 -11.72
C THR A 127 -11.98 6.90 -11.02
N GLY A 128 -12.17 8.01 -11.73
CA GLY A 128 -12.83 9.20 -11.21
C GLY A 128 -14.31 8.97 -10.87
N LEU A 129 -15.03 8.23 -11.71
CA LEU A 129 -16.41 7.81 -11.42
C LEU A 129 -16.47 6.83 -10.25
N GLY A 130 -15.57 5.85 -10.17
CA GLY A 130 -15.48 4.89 -9.07
C GLY A 130 -15.24 5.58 -7.73
N VAL A 131 -14.23 6.44 -7.64
CA VAL A 131 -13.96 7.29 -6.47
C VAL A 131 -15.15 8.20 -6.13
N GLY A 132 -15.86 8.73 -7.13
CA GLY A 132 -17.11 9.47 -6.94
C GLY A 132 -18.23 8.62 -6.32
N ILE A 133 -18.46 7.43 -6.85
CA ILE A 133 -19.42 6.43 -6.34
C ILE A 133 -19.04 6.04 -4.91
N ILE A 134 -17.76 5.80 -4.63
CA ILE A 134 -17.25 5.50 -3.29
C ILE A 134 -17.59 6.64 -2.31
N GLY A 135 -17.26 7.89 -2.66
CA GLY A 135 -17.50 9.06 -1.81
C GLY A 135 -18.98 9.30 -1.51
N LEU A 136 -19.84 9.18 -2.53
CA LEU A 136 -21.29 9.33 -2.39
C LEU A 136 -21.91 8.17 -1.58
N THR A 137 -21.51 6.93 -1.87
CA THR A 137 -22.01 5.74 -1.17
C THR A 137 -21.58 5.74 0.29
N ALA A 138 -20.32 6.10 0.58
CA ALA A 138 -19.81 6.20 1.95
C ALA A 138 -20.53 7.31 2.73
N ARG A 139 -20.83 8.46 2.10
CA ARG A 139 -21.67 9.51 2.69
C ARG A 139 -23.09 9.00 3.00
N GLN A 140 -23.72 8.27 2.07
CA GLN A 140 -25.04 7.67 2.27
C GLN A 140 -25.02 6.64 3.42
N MET A 141 -23.95 5.85 3.55
CA MET A 141 -23.74 4.90 4.65
C MET A 141 -23.59 5.58 6.02
N VAL A 142 -23.00 6.78 6.09
CA VAL A 142 -22.99 7.60 7.31
C VAL A 142 -24.41 8.10 7.61
N GLN A 143 -25.09 8.70 6.64
CA GLN A 143 -26.41 9.30 6.81
C GLN A 143 -27.52 8.29 7.16
N THR A 144 -27.41 7.03 6.69
CA THR A 144 -28.37 5.94 6.96
C THR A 144 -28.06 5.16 8.25
N GLY A 145 -27.03 5.52 9.02
CA GLY A 145 -26.61 4.78 10.20
C GLY A 145 -25.99 3.41 9.90
N PHE A 146 -25.70 3.08 8.64
CA PHE A 146 -25.04 1.83 8.26
C PHE A 146 -23.66 1.70 8.92
N VAL A 147 -22.92 2.80 9.09
CA VAL A 147 -21.66 2.81 9.84
C VAL A 147 -21.82 2.33 11.29
N TYR A 148 -22.87 2.75 11.99
CA TYR A 148 -23.14 2.25 13.34
C TYR A 148 -23.42 0.74 13.33
N ARG A 149 -24.20 0.25 12.35
CA ARG A 149 -24.45 -1.18 12.16
C ARG A 149 -23.16 -1.98 11.90
N LEU A 150 -22.22 -1.46 11.10
CA LEU A 150 -20.91 -2.08 10.91
C LEU A 150 -20.14 -2.19 12.24
N MET A 151 -20.14 -1.14 13.06
CA MET A 151 -19.36 -1.10 14.30
C MET A 151 -19.91 -1.98 15.43
N VAL A 152 -21.21 -2.24 15.47
CA VAL A 152 -21.82 -3.19 16.42
C VAL A 152 -21.90 -4.63 15.90
N THR A 153 -21.57 -4.86 14.62
CA THR A 153 -21.43 -6.21 14.05
C THR A 153 -20.06 -6.77 14.42
N ASN A 154 -19.94 -8.10 14.56
CA ASN A 154 -18.67 -8.77 14.86
C ASN A 154 -17.55 -8.32 13.89
N PRO A 155 -16.44 -7.72 14.39
CA PRO A 155 -15.37 -7.18 13.55
C PRO A 155 -14.75 -8.19 12.59
N TRP A 156 -14.73 -9.49 12.93
CA TRP A 156 -14.23 -10.54 12.04
C TRP A 156 -15.17 -10.78 10.86
N VAL A 157 -16.48 -10.68 11.06
CA VAL A 157 -17.48 -10.83 9.98
C VAL A 157 -17.43 -9.63 9.05
N VAL A 158 -17.31 -8.41 9.59
CA VAL A 158 -17.18 -7.18 8.79
C VAL A 158 -15.85 -7.16 8.03
N GLY A 159 -14.74 -7.47 8.72
CA GLY A 159 -13.40 -7.49 8.12
C GLY A 159 -13.24 -8.57 7.06
N LEU A 160 -13.37 -9.86 7.44
CA LEU A 160 -13.14 -10.97 6.51
C LEU A 160 -14.25 -11.07 5.46
N GLY A 161 -15.51 -10.85 5.84
CA GLY A 161 -16.64 -10.86 4.90
C GLY A 161 -16.58 -9.71 3.89
N GLY A 162 -16.25 -8.50 4.36
CA GLY A 162 -16.03 -7.35 3.49
C GLY A 162 -14.84 -7.54 2.54
N LEU A 163 -13.74 -8.12 3.03
CA LEU A 163 -12.56 -8.41 2.20
C LEU A 163 -12.88 -9.49 1.17
N ALA A 164 -13.53 -10.59 1.58
CA ALA A 164 -13.96 -11.64 0.67
C ALA A 164 -14.89 -11.11 -0.43
N LEU A 165 -15.85 -10.24 -0.09
CA LEU A 165 -16.75 -9.62 -1.06
C LEU A 165 -16.02 -8.64 -2.00
N SER A 166 -15.06 -7.86 -1.47
CA SER A 166 -14.18 -6.98 -2.25
C SER A 166 -13.32 -7.78 -3.25
N PHE A 167 -12.72 -8.89 -2.82
CA PHE A 167 -11.95 -9.76 -3.71
C PHE A 167 -12.84 -10.48 -4.73
N ALA A 168 -14.01 -10.99 -4.32
CA ALA A 168 -14.95 -11.66 -5.23
C ALA A 168 -15.50 -10.72 -6.31
N THR A 169 -15.87 -9.49 -5.95
CA THR A 169 -16.34 -8.48 -6.91
C THR A 169 -15.23 -8.00 -7.85
N MET A 170 -14.00 -7.80 -7.35
CA MET A 170 -12.84 -7.50 -8.20
C MET A 170 -12.52 -8.65 -9.18
N ILE A 171 -12.45 -9.89 -8.69
CA ILE A 171 -12.15 -11.08 -9.52
C ILE A 171 -13.26 -11.30 -10.55
N GLY A 172 -14.53 -11.15 -10.16
CA GLY A 172 -15.67 -11.27 -11.06
C GLY A 172 -15.73 -10.15 -12.11
N THR A 173 -15.38 -8.90 -11.77
CA THR A 173 -15.26 -7.83 -12.78
C THR A 173 -14.15 -8.16 -13.80
N ARG A 174 -13.05 -8.77 -13.33
CA ARG A 174 -11.91 -9.18 -14.14
C ARG A 174 -12.16 -10.40 -15.02
N SER A 175 -13.01 -11.34 -14.61
CA SER A 175 -13.37 -12.51 -15.41
C SER A 175 -14.44 -12.24 -16.47
N ILE A 176 -15.23 -11.17 -16.33
CA ILE A 176 -16.25 -10.78 -17.32
C ILE A 176 -15.62 -9.98 -18.46
N SER A 177 -15.90 -10.38 -19.70
CA SER A 177 -15.41 -9.70 -20.89
C SER A 177 -15.97 -8.27 -21.00
N PRO A 178 -15.22 -7.30 -21.57
CA PRO A 178 -15.70 -5.92 -21.71
C PRO A 178 -16.95 -5.79 -22.60
N ASP A 179 -17.24 -6.79 -23.42
CA ASP A 179 -18.46 -6.86 -24.25
C ASP A 179 -19.74 -6.99 -23.40
N ASN A 180 -19.64 -7.61 -22.22
CA ASN A 180 -20.76 -7.87 -21.32
C ASN A 180 -20.92 -6.74 -20.29
N TYR A 181 -21.29 -5.55 -20.77
CA TYR A 181 -21.37 -4.31 -19.98
C TYR A 181 -22.15 -4.46 -18.66
N VAL A 182 -23.41 -4.93 -18.72
CA VAL A 182 -24.33 -4.92 -17.55
C VAL A 182 -23.77 -5.65 -16.33
N PRO A 183 -23.41 -6.95 -16.39
CA PRO A 183 -22.87 -7.64 -15.22
C PRO A 183 -21.47 -7.14 -14.83
N LYS A 184 -20.67 -6.63 -15.77
CA LYS A 184 -19.35 -6.06 -15.47
C LYS A 184 -19.47 -4.79 -14.62
N TYR A 185 -20.33 -3.86 -15.02
CA TYR A 185 -20.56 -2.63 -14.27
C TYR A 185 -21.32 -2.87 -12.96
N ALA A 186 -22.17 -3.90 -12.89
CA ALA A 186 -22.76 -4.34 -11.62
C ALA A 186 -21.68 -4.79 -10.62
N LEU A 187 -20.71 -5.62 -11.05
CA LEU A 187 -19.63 -6.07 -10.17
C LEU A 187 -18.61 -4.96 -9.86
N TRP A 188 -18.29 -4.08 -10.80
CA TRP A 188 -17.46 -2.89 -10.56
C TRP A 188 -18.13 -1.91 -9.57
N THR A 189 -19.44 -1.72 -9.67
CA THR A 189 -20.21 -0.90 -8.72
C THR A 189 -20.30 -1.57 -7.35
N ALA A 190 -20.46 -2.89 -7.28
CA ALA A 190 -20.43 -3.65 -6.03
C ALA A 190 -19.04 -3.61 -5.36
N PHE A 191 -17.96 -3.67 -6.14
CA PHE A 191 -16.59 -3.47 -5.68
C PHE A 191 -16.43 -2.06 -5.06
N ASN A 192 -16.85 -1.01 -5.79
CA ASN A 192 -16.85 0.37 -5.30
C ASN A 192 -17.72 0.55 -4.05
N ALA A 193 -18.87 -0.13 -3.95
CA ALA A 193 -19.70 -0.13 -2.74
C ALA A 193 -19.03 -0.84 -1.53
N THR A 194 -18.25 -1.91 -1.75
CA THR A 194 -17.44 -2.50 -0.67
C THR A 194 -16.29 -1.59 -0.23
N GLN A 195 -15.64 -0.89 -1.15
CA GLN A 195 -14.64 0.12 -0.78
C GLN A 195 -15.27 1.26 0.01
N ALA A 196 -16.48 1.70 -0.37
CA ALA A 196 -17.27 2.67 0.39
C ALA A 196 -17.57 2.20 1.82
N ALA A 197 -17.89 0.92 2.02
CA ALA A 197 -18.13 0.36 3.36
C ALA A 197 -16.89 0.42 4.26
N PHE A 198 -15.69 0.20 3.72
CA PHE A 198 -14.43 0.37 4.48
C PHE A 198 -14.09 1.83 4.78
N VAL A 199 -14.47 2.75 3.90
CA VAL A 199 -14.13 4.19 4.01
C VAL A 199 -15.21 4.98 4.79
N ALA A 200 -16.45 4.47 4.90
CA ALA A 200 -17.55 5.14 5.59
C ALA A 200 -17.31 5.41 7.11
N PRO A 201 -16.69 4.51 7.91
CA PRO A 201 -16.32 4.83 9.29
C PRO A 201 -15.36 6.02 9.39
N LEU A 202 -14.41 6.13 8.45
CA LEU A 202 -13.51 7.27 8.35
C LEU A 202 -14.25 8.56 8.00
N LEU A 203 -15.31 8.52 7.18
CA LEU A 203 -16.19 9.68 6.96
C LEU A 203 -17.04 10.07 8.18
N ALA A 204 -17.34 9.12 9.08
CA ALA A 204 -18.14 9.39 10.28
C ALA A 204 -17.34 10.09 11.39
N PHE A 205 -16.08 9.72 11.60
CA PHE A 205 -15.27 10.21 12.74
C PHE A 205 -14.29 11.33 12.40
N VAL A 206 -14.04 11.62 11.12
CA VAL A 206 -13.04 12.61 10.70
C VAL A 206 -13.74 13.91 10.26
N PRO A 207 -13.28 15.10 10.71
CA PRO A 207 -13.87 16.37 10.31
C PRO A 207 -13.87 16.56 8.77
N GLY A 208 -15.02 16.88 8.19
CA GLY A 208 -15.18 17.12 6.75
C GLY A 208 -14.13 18.04 6.11
N PRO A 209 -13.71 19.17 6.73
CA PRO A 209 -12.64 20.02 6.20
C PRO A 209 -11.25 19.36 6.17
N LEU A 210 -10.99 18.33 6.97
CA LEU A 210 -9.78 17.51 6.90
C LEU A 210 -9.89 16.53 5.72
N LEU A 211 -11.02 15.83 5.60
CA LEU A 211 -11.30 14.92 4.48
C LEU A 211 -11.18 15.61 3.12
N ALA A 212 -11.74 16.81 2.98
CA ALA A 212 -11.61 17.61 1.76
C ALA A 212 -10.16 17.96 1.41
N ARG A 213 -9.32 18.30 2.42
CA ARG A 213 -7.89 18.56 2.22
C ARG A 213 -7.14 17.29 1.84
N ALA A 214 -7.42 16.17 2.50
CA ALA A 214 -6.81 14.89 2.17
C ALA A 214 -7.15 14.46 0.73
N GLY A 215 -8.41 14.59 0.32
CA GLY A 215 -8.84 14.29 -1.05
C GLY A 215 -8.13 15.17 -2.09
N LEU A 216 -8.04 16.48 -1.85
CA LEU A 216 -7.30 17.40 -2.72
C LEU A 216 -5.81 17.05 -2.80
N TYR A 217 -5.18 16.65 -1.69
CA TYR A 217 -3.79 16.22 -1.67
C TYR A 217 -3.58 14.88 -2.41
N THR A 218 -4.50 13.92 -2.29
CA THR A 218 -4.47 12.68 -3.07
C THR A 218 -4.64 12.95 -4.55
N ILE A 219 -5.59 13.78 -4.96
CA ILE A 219 -5.81 14.16 -6.37
C ILE A 219 -4.55 14.82 -6.94
N ALA A 220 -3.95 15.78 -6.21
CA ALA A 220 -2.72 16.44 -6.63
C ALA A 220 -1.52 15.47 -6.72
N MET A 221 -1.36 14.60 -5.73
CA MET A 221 -0.30 13.58 -5.71
C MET A 221 -0.49 12.60 -6.87
N MET A 222 -1.63 11.91 -6.95
CA MET A 222 -1.90 10.93 -8.00
C MET A 222 -1.79 11.53 -9.40
N GLY A 223 -2.36 12.72 -9.63
CA GLY A 223 -2.24 13.42 -10.91
C GLY A 223 -0.79 13.76 -11.28
N SER A 224 0.03 14.22 -10.32
CA SER A 224 1.45 14.48 -10.57
C SER A 224 2.25 13.21 -10.88
N LEU A 225 1.99 12.11 -10.16
CA LEU A 225 2.63 10.81 -10.40
C LEU A 225 2.19 10.21 -11.75
N SER A 226 0.95 10.47 -12.14
CA SER A 226 0.39 10.03 -13.44
C SER A 226 1.01 10.77 -14.61
N VAL A 227 1.30 12.08 -14.48
CA VAL A 227 2.10 12.82 -15.49
C VAL A 227 3.51 12.26 -15.60
N VAL A 228 4.16 11.90 -14.49
CA VAL A 228 5.49 11.26 -14.52
C VAL A 228 5.43 9.86 -15.16
N GLY A 229 4.49 9.00 -14.74
CA GLY A 229 4.31 7.67 -15.31
C GLY A 229 3.96 7.67 -16.81
N ALA A 230 3.22 8.69 -17.27
CA ALA A 230 2.84 8.88 -18.67
C ALA A 230 3.96 9.43 -19.58
N THR A 231 4.97 10.10 -19.01
CA THR A 231 6.09 10.72 -19.74
C THR A 231 7.38 9.90 -19.69
N ALA A 232 7.56 9.09 -18.63
CA ALA A 232 8.73 8.24 -18.45
C ALA A 232 8.86 7.15 -19.53
N LYS A 233 10.10 6.77 -19.83
CA LYS A 233 10.44 5.73 -20.79
C LYS A 233 9.70 4.42 -20.49
N GLN A 234 9.24 3.79 -21.57
CA GLN A 234 8.44 2.57 -21.57
C GLN A 234 9.11 1.46 -20.74
N GLU A 235 8.27 0.66 -20.06
CA GLU A 235 8.62 -0.51 -19.23
C GLU A 235 9.51 -0.26 -17.99
N LYS A 236 10.09 0.93 -17.83
CA LYS A 236 10.94 1.30 -16.68
C LYS A 236 10.28 1.02 -15.32
N TYR A 237 9.00 1.37 -15.17
CA TYR A 237 8.25 1.11 -13.94
C TYR A 237 7.56 -0.25 -13.94
N LEU A 238 7.36 -0.89 -15.10
CA LEU A 238 6.80 -2.25 -15.15
C LEU A 238 7.72 -3.28 -14.45
N TYR A 239 9.04 -3.08 -14.52
CA TYR A 239 10.02 -3.94 -13.82
C TYR A 239 9.98 -3.81 -12.29
N ILE A 240 9.55 -2.67 -11.72
CA ILE A 240 9.57 -2.47 -10.25
C ILE A 240 8.39 -3.12 -9.51
N GLY A 241 7.47 -3.80 -10.20
CA GLY A 241 6.31 -4.47 -9.59
C GLY A 241 6.67 -5.48 -8.50
N GLY A 242 7.76 -6.24 -8.67
CA GLY A 242 8.25 -7.18 -7.64
C GLY A 242 8.69 -6.48 -6.34
N PRO A 243 9.65 -5.53 -6.40
CA PRO A 243 10.01 -4.68 -5.27
C PRO A 243 8.83 -3.92 -4.64
N LEU A 244 7.87 -3.43 -5.43
CA LEU A 244 6.66 -2.78 -4.91
C LEU A 244 5.78 -3.75 -4.11
N LEU A 245 5.55 -4.97 -4.60
CA LEU A 245 4.81 -5.99 -3.83
C LEU A 245 5.53 -6.41 -2.54
N ALA A 246 6.86 -6.48 -2.55
CA ALA A 246 7.63 -6.72 -1.32
C ALA A 246 7.46 -5.57 -0.31
N GLY A 247 7.50 -4.32 -0.77
CA GLY A 247 7.18 -3.15 0.05
C GLY A 247 5.73 -3.18 0.56
N ALA A 248 4.77 -3.58 -0.28
CA ALA A 248 3.37 -3.70 0.08
C ALA A 248 3.14 -4.74 1.17
N ALA A 249 3.84 -5.88 1.12
CA ALA A 249 3.78 -6.92 2.15
C ALA A 249 4.34 -6.43 3.50
N ILE A 250 5.46 -5.69 3.49
CA ILE A 250 6.04 -5.07 4.71
C ILE A 250 5.07 -4.05 5.30
N VAL A 251 4.44 -3.22 4.46
CA VAL A 251 3.42 -2.25 4.87
C VAL A 251 2.19 -2.97 5.44
N ALA A 252 1.64 -3.98 4.76
CA ALA A 252 0.49 -4.75 5.23
C ALA A 252 0.77 -5.42 6.60
N ALA A 253 1.94 -6.06 6.77
CA ALA A 253 2.35 -6.62 8.05
C ALA A 253 2.47 -5.56 9.16
N SER A 254 2.99 -4.36 8.82
CA SER A 254 3.07 -3.23 9.75
C SER A 254 1.70 -2.68 10.15
N GLY A 255 0.70 -2.75 9.26
CA GLY A 255 -0.69 -2.39 9.54
C GLY A 255 -1.44 -3.43 10.39
N LEU A 256 -1.05 -4.70 10.32
CA LEU A 256 -1.59 -5.78 11.17
C LEU A 256 -0.92 -5.87 12.54
N ALA A 257 0.27 -5.25 12.72
CA ALA A 257 1.02 -5.27 13.97
C ALA A 257 0.20 -4.90 15.23
N PRO A 258 -0.71 -3.91 15.23
CA PRO A 258 -1.53 -3.57 16.41
C PRO A 258 -2.54 -4.65 16.85
N LEU A 259 -2.79 -5.68 16.02
CA LEU A 259 -3.66 -6.82 16.37
C LEU A 259 -2.90 -7.94 17.11
N ILE A 260 -1.56 -7.93 17.04
CA ILE A 260 -0.70 -9.01 17.51
C ILE A 260 0.25 -8.53 18.63
N ILE A 261 0.69 -7.27 18.55
CA ILE A 261 1.59 -6.65 19.53
C ILE A 261 0.76 -6.06 20.69
N PRO A 262 1.04 -6.39 21.96
CA PRO A 262 0.37 -5.78 23.10
C PRO A 262 0.50 -4.25 23.13
N ALA A 263 -0.59 -3.55 23.47
CA ALA A 263 -0.66 -2.09 23.49
C ALA A 263 0.37 -1.39 24.42
N THR A 264 0.98 -2.14 25.34
CA THR A 264 2.08 -1.68 26.21
C THR A 264 3.38 -1.42 25.44
N ALA A 265 3.57 -2.00 24.26
CA ALA A 265 4.78 -1.86 23.45
C ALA A 265 4.81 -0.57 22.61
N VAL A 266 4.50 0.58 23.21
CA VAL A 266 4.25 1.87 22.54
C VAL A 266 5.34 2.26 21.53
N ARG A 267 6.62 1.97 21.83
CA ARG A 267 7.75 2.33 20.93
C ARG A 267 7.81 1.48 19.65
N THR A 268 7.44 0.20 19.69
CA THR A 268 7.40 -0.62 18.47
C THR A 268 6.14 -0.31 17.66
N LEU A 269 4.99 -0.10 18.33
CA LEU A 269 3.75 0.38 17.71
C LEU A 269 3.94 1.70 16.96
N ALA A 270 4.59 2.70 17.57
CA ALA A 270 4.90 3.97 16.91
C ALA A 270 5.85 3.80 15.70
N PHE A 271 6.74 2.79 15.71
CA PHE A 271 7.61 2.51 14.56
C PHE A 271 6.84 1.84 13.42
N THR A 272 6.01 0.83 13.70
CA THR A 272 5.17 0.17 12.69
C THR A 272 4.11 1.12 12.14
N GLU A 273 3.56 2.04 12.95
CA GLU A 273 2.67 3.11 12.49
C GLU A 273 3.37 4.05 11.48
N ASN A 274 4.62 4.46 11.73
CA ASN A 274 5.35 5.31 10.78
C ASN A 274 5.71 4.56 9.48
N ILE A 275 6.05 3.27 9.53
CA ILE A 275 6.24 2.42 8.34
C ILE A 275 4.92 2.27 7.57
N TRP A 276 3.82 2.00 8.27
CA TRP A 276 2.48 1.93 7.69
C TRP A 276 2.12 3.23 6.96
N LEU A 277 2.21 4.38 7.63
CA LEU A 277 1.79 5.66 7.07
C LEU A 277 2.71 6.14 5.94
N TYR A 278 3.99 6.36 6.23
CA TYR A 278 4.93 6.99 5.28
C TYR A 278 5.56 5.99 4.31
N GLY A 279 5.91 4.79 4.78
CA GLY A 279 6.35 3.70 3.92
C GLY A 279 5.23 3.25 2.98
N GLY A 280 4.01 3.12 3.49
CA GLY A 280 2.82 2.90 2.67
C GLY A 280 2.62 4.00 1.63
N LEU A 281 2.64 5.28 2.02
CA LEU A 281 2.48 6.41 1.09
C LEU A 281 3.50 6.38 -0.06
N ALA A 282 4.75 5.99 0.23
CA ALA A 282 5.78 5.81 -0.78
C ALA A 282 5.52 4.58 -1.70
N VAL A 283 5.08 3.46 -1.13
CA VAL A 283 4.75 2.23 -1.89
C VAL A 283 3.55 2.43 -2.81
N PHE A 284 2.45 3.02 -2.33
CA PHE A 284 1.27 3.29 -3.16
C PHE A 284 1.52 4.43 -4.17
N GLY A 285 2.35 5.41 -3.82
CA GLY A 285 2.88 6.34 -4.83
C GLY A 285 3.65 5.59 -5.93
N GLY A 286 4.48 4.61 -5.57
CA GLY A 286 5.19 3.75 -6.52
C GLY A 286 4.27 2.87 -7.38
N PHE A 287 3.21 2.29 -6.79
CA PHE A 287 2.18 1.59 -7.56
C PHE A 287 1.49 2.51 -8.57
N THR A 288 1.27 3.80 -8.26
CA THR A 288 0.59 4.70 -9.19
C THR A 288 1.43 4.95 -10.45
N LEU A 289 2.77 4.95 -10.36
CA LEU A 289 3.62 4.96 -11.56
C LEU A 289 3.63 3.61 -12.29
N TYR A 290 3.66 2.50 -11.56
CA TYR A 290 3.59 1.15 -12.12
C TYR A 290 2.30 0.94 -12.92
N ASP A 291 1.14 1.27 -12.33
CA ASP A 291 -0.16 1.06 -12.94
C ASP A 291 -0.39 1.99 -14.13
N VAL A 292 0.05 3.24 -14.09
CA VAL A 292 -0.01 4.13 -15.26
C VAL A 292 0.84 3.58 -16.42
N GLN A 293 2.01 3.00 -16.15
CA GLN A 293 2.77 2.31 -17.20
C GLN A 293 2.14 0.99 -17.66
N LYS A 294 1.51 0.23 -16.76
CA LYS A 294 0.76 -0.99 -17.07
C LYS A 294 -0.45 -0.69 -17.96
N VAL A 295 -1.21 0.37 -17.68
CA VAL A 295 -2.30 0.86 -18.55
C VAL A 295 -1.77 1.19 -19.95
N LEU A 296 -0.62 1.87 -20.06
CA LEU A 296 -0.03 2.21 -21.34
C LEU A 296 0.54 0.99 -22.09
N HIS A 297 1.08 0.00 -21.38
CA HIS A 297 1.50 -1.27 -21.97
C HIS A 297 0.29 -2.08 -22.46
N HIS A 298 -0.77 -2.20 -21.66
CA HIS A 298 -2.03 -2.83 -22.04
C HIS A 298 -2.73 -2.09 -23.21
N ALA A 299 -2.63 -0.77 -23.28
CA ALA A 299 -3.10 -0.01 -24.44
C ALA A 299 -2.37 -0.40 -25.74
N ARG A 300 -1.04 -0.61 -25.69
CA ARG A 300 -0.27 -1.10 -26.86
C ARG A 300 -0.65 -2.54 -27.24
N LEU A 301 -0.81 -3.43 -26.25
CA LEU A 301 -1.29 -4.79 -26.50
C LEU A 301 -2.70 -4.82 -27.10
N ALA A 302 -3.59 -3.90 -26.67
CA ALA A 302 -4.93 -3.77 -27.23
C ALA A 302 -4.92 -3.17 -28.64
N GLN A 303 -4.03 -2.20 -28.92
CA GLN A 303 -3.82 -1.66 -30.26
C GLN A 303 -3.25 -2.71 -31.23
N ALA A 304 -2.40 -3.62 -30.73
CA ALA A 304 -1.87 -4.76 -31.47
C ALA A 304 -2.84 -5.96 -31.57
N GLY A 305 -4.06 -5.86 -31.02
CA GLY A 305 -5.06 -6.92 -31.04
C GLY A 305 -4.77 -8.14 -30.14
N VAL A 306 -3.73 -8.07 -29.31
CA VAL A 306 -3.29 -9.16 -28.42
C VAL A 306 -4.23 -9.32 -27.22
N ILE A 307 -4.84 -8.23 -26.74
CA ILE A 307 -5.85 -8.24 -25.67
C ILE A 307 -7.07 -7.38 -26.06
N LYS A 308 -8.23 -7.63 -25.44
CA LYS A 308 -9.39 -6.73 -25.57
C LYS A 308 -9.15 -5.44 -24.80
N ARG A 309 -9.64 -4.31 -25.33
CA ARG A 309 -9.62 -3.00 -24.64
C ARG A 309 -10.57 -3.02 -23.44
N ASP A 310 -10.03 -2.74 -22.26
CA ASP A 310 -10.74 -2.93 -20.99
C ASP A 310 -10.34 -1.89 -19.93
N PRO A 311 -10.78 -0.62 -20.08
CA PRO A 311 -10.40 0.45 -19.17
C PRO A 311 -10.96 0.27 -17.75
N VAL A 312 -12.06 -0.49 -17.58
CA VAL A 312 -12.70 -0.78 -16.28
C VAL A 312 -11.82 -1.70 -15.42
N ASN A 313 -11.25 -2.75 -16.01
CA ASN A 313 -10.40 -3.68 -15.25
C ASN A 313 -9.08 -3.05 -14.77
N GLU A 314 -8.58 -2.05 -15.51
CA GLU A 314 -7.47 -1.22 -15.09
C GLU A 314 -7.87 -0.15 -14.05
N SER A 315 -9.08 0.41 -14.14
CA SER A 315 -9.51 1.49 -13.25
C SER A 315 -9.54 1.04 -11.79
N ILE A 316 -9.88 -0.24 -11.54
CA ILE A 316 -9.89 -0.89 -10.22
C ILE A 316 -8.57 -0.74 -9.45
N SER A 317 -7.42 -0.87 -10.11
CA SER A 317 -6.13 -0.83 -9.38
C SER A 317 -5.68 0.61 -9.10
N LEU A 318 -5.97 1.55 -10.02
CA LEU A 318 -5.86 2.98 -9.76
C LEU A 318 -6.86 3.48 -8.69
N GLU A 319 -8.07 2.91 -8.61
CA GLU A 319 -9.05 3.15 -7.53
C GLU A 319 -8.48 2.70 -6.17
N LEU A 320 -7.88 1.51 -6.09
CA LEU A 320 -7.24 1.00 -4.87
C LEU A 320 -6.04 1.86 -4.42
N ASP A 321 -5.23 2.33 -5.37
CA ASP A 321 -4.12 3.25 -5.09
C ASP A 321 -4.60 4.59 -4.55
N PHE A 322 -5.60 5.19 -5.20
CA PHE A 322 -6.21 6.44 -4.74
C PHE A 322 -6.70 6.30 -3.28
N LEU A 323 -7.40 5.22 -2.97
CA LEU A 323 -7.91 4.97 -1.62
C LEU A 323 -6.79 4.74 -0.60
N ASN A 324 -5.76 3.97 -0.95
CA ASN A 324 -4.63 3.73 -0.06
C ASN A 324 -3.84 5.00 0.25
N ILE A 325 -3.66 5.88 -0.75
CA ILE A 325 -3.04 7.21 -0.56
C ILE A 325 -3.97 8.11 0.28
N PHE A 326 -5.27 8.14 -0.02
CA PHE A 326 -6.27 8.95 0.70
C PHE A 326 -6.38 8.59 2.19
N ILE A 327 -6.54 7.31 2.53
CA ILE A 327 -6.67 6.86 3.93
C ILE A 327 -5.41 7.25 4.73
N ARG A 328 -4.21 7.07 4.15
CA ARG A 328 -2.94 7.47 4.77
C ARG A 328 -2.82 8.99 4.93
N MET A 329 -3.24 9.75 3.91
CA MET A 329 -3.25 11.22 3.96
C MET A 329 -4.20 11.75 5.05
N VAL A 330 -5.37 11.13 5.22
CA VAL A 330 -6.30 11.43 6.32
C VAL A 330 -5.65 11.13 7.68
N GLN A 331 -5.08 9.93 7.85
CA GLN A 331 -4.42 9.52 9.10
C GLN A 331 -3.25 10.46 9.47
N ILE A 332 -2.38 10.80 8.51
CA ILE A 332 -1.28 11.76 8.69
C ILE A 332 -1.81 13.15 9.09
N LEU A 333 -2.90 13.63 8.48
CA LEU A 333 -3.48 14.92 8.83
C LEU A 333 -4.18 14.92 10.21
N MET A 334 -4.77 13.81 10.65
CA MET A 334 -5.32 13.66 12.00
C MET A 334 -4.21 13.70 13.07
N LEU A 335 -3.14 12.93 12.89
CA LEU A 335 -1.98 12.94 13.80
C LEU A 335 -1.37 14.35 13.91
N ASN A 336 -1.26 15.06 12.79
CA ASN A 336 -0.76 16.43 12.75
C ASN A 336 -1.73 17.47 13.35
N GLN A 337 -3.01 17.17 13.54
CA GLN A 337 -3.93 17.99 14.32
C GLN A 337 -3.82 17.69 15.82
N ASN A 338 -3.72 16.41 16.22
CA ASN A 338 -3.59 16.02 17.62
C ASN A 338 -2.26 16.48 18.24
N ARG A 339 -1.18 16.63 17.45
CA ARG A 339 0.11 17.22 17.88
C ARG A 339 0.10 18.76 17.97
N ARG A 340 -1.04 19.42 17.74
CA ARG A 340 -1.22 20.88 17.80
C ARG A 340 -2.29 21.30 18.82
N LYS A 341 -2.71 20.37 19.65
CA LYS A 341 -3.56 20.57 20.84
C LYS A 341 -2.72 20.24 22.07
#